data_AF-A0A971AXT8-F1
#
_entry.id   AF-A0A971AXT8-F1
#
_cell.length_a   1.000
_cell.length_b   1.000
_cell.length_c   1.000
_cell.angle_alpha   90.00
_cell.angle_beta   90.00
_cell.angle_gamma   90.00
#
_symmetry.space_group_name_H-M   'P 1'
#
loop_
_entity.id
_entity.type
_entity.pdbx_description
1 polymer ?
#
loop_
_entity_poly.entity_id
_entity_poly.type
_entity_poly.pdbx_seq_one_letter_code
_entity_poly.pdbx_strand_id
1 'polypeptide(L)'
;MGLDFLILYEHVVREYESILLIKAELERRGYTAEIHQLLDRKKLKYFTWKKPKVVVSSCMYDDEAINSHVYNNVGVCKKVVNLHWEQMLSDTQEEGAWFNFNGNAKKCGQTCWGKRTRERLVAHGMDEKNCPVTGAVMMDFLRPQFDGYFKNKAQLCREFGLDENKLLMLYISSFGYASMDEKEVAELSQMAGEDFTGFAKTNRESMAAPLAWFDKYLEAHPETELVYRRHPSEWNSPALEELAARRSNFHVIFADSVRQWIVAADEIFIWMSTAIAEVYFAGKSCRILRPQPIEHEFDPVIYAGADYVTTYDEFEKLAGSDAEFPIKKEIIEGYFDKSDTPAYVRMADLLEDVLKNEPRDDPFAPPFKPHFNALKFFALLGIHAMYAMKLNPAVFKRIAPKFADFAGRIYGYIDKAHISKADVKKMSDKIFIKRCP
;
A
#
# COMPACT_ATOMS: atom_id res chain seq x y z
N MET A 1 18.12 11.56 -26.14
CA MET A 1 18.69 11.55 -24.77
C MET A 1 18.31 10.23 -24.13
N GLY A 2 19.28 9.52 -23.55
CA GLY A 2 19.02 8.28 -22.80
C GLY A 2 18.15 8.54 -21.58
N LEU A 3 17.59 7.49 -20.99
CA LEU A 3 16.79 7.57 -19.76
C LEU A 3 17.65 7.07 -18.59
N ASP A 4 17.74 7.83 -17.51
CA ASP A 4 18.48 7.37 -16.33
C ASP A 4 17.64 6.38 -15.53
N PHE A 5 16.38 6.73 -15.24
CA PHE A 5 15.48 5.93 -14.41
C PHE A 5 14.15 5.62 -15.11
N LEU A 6 13.76 4.34 -15.12
CA LEU A 6 12.39 3.92 -15.41
C LEU A 6 11.76 3.36 -14.13
N ILE A 7 10.73 4.03 -13.61
CA ILE A 7 10.00 3.59 -12.43
C ILE A 7 8.71 2.92 -12.86
N LEU A 8 8.57 1.64 -12.52
CA LEU A 8 7.41 0.82 -12.82
C LEU A 8 6.46 0.79 -11.62
N TYR A 9 5.17 0.91 -11.88
CA TYR A 9 4.15 0.83 -10.84
C TYR A 9 3.04 -0.16 -11.22
N GLU A 10 2.41 -0.73 -10.20
CA GLU A 10 1.26 -1.64 -10.37
C GLU A 10 -0.04 -0.98 -9.91
N HIS A 11 -0.05 -0.38 -8.71
CA HIS A 11 -1.24 0.19 -8.10
C HIS A 11 -1.13 1.71 -7.90
N VAL A 12 -2.07 2.47 -8.49
CA VAL A 12 -2.07 3.94 -8.40
C VAL A 12 -2.20 4.42 -6.95
N VAL A 13 -3.18 3.87 -6.23
CA VAL A 13 -3.52 4.31 -4.86
C VAL A 13 -2.37 4.05 -3.87
N ARG A 14 -1.65 2.93 -4.04
CA ARG A 14 -0.59 2.50 -3.13
C ARG A 14 0.75 3.16 -3.45
N GLU A 15 1.05 3.41 -4.72
CA GLU A 15 2.42 3.67 -5.16
C GLU A 15 2.61 5.05 -5.79
N TYR A 16 1.61 5.56 -6.52
CA TYR A 16 1.84 6.63 -7.50
C TYR A 16 2.30 7.94 -6.86
N GLU A 17 1.71 8.30 -5.72
CA GLU A 17 2.07 9.51 -4.98
C GLU A 17 3.55 9.47 -4.53
N SER A 18 3.98 8.33 -3.99
CA SER A 18 5.34 8.12 -3.50
C SER A 18 6.38 8.09 -4.62
N ILE A 19 6.11 7.38 -5.73
CA ILE A 19 7.04 7.34 -6.87
C ILE A 19 7.12 8.66 -7.62
N LEU A 20 6.04 9.46 -7.59
CA LEU A 20 6.05 10.82 -8.13
C LEU A 20 6.96 11.72 -7.29
N LEU A 21 6.95 11.57 -5.96
CA LEU A 21 7.88 12.27 -5.08
C LEU A 21 9.35 11.86 -5.32
N ILE A 22 9.64 10.57 -5.50
CA ILE A 22 10.97 10.08 -5.87
C ILE A 22 11.40 10.67 -7.22
N LYS A 23 10.52 10.61 -8.23
CA LYS A 23 10.77 11.17 -9.56
C LYS A 23 11.08 12.68 -9.48
N ALA A 24 10.29 13.43 -8.73
CA ALA A 24 10.49 14.86 -8.52
C ALA A 24 11.88 15.15 -7.93
N GLU A 25 12.34 14.33 -6.98
CA GLU A 25 13.67 14.48 -6.41
C GLU A 25 14.80 14.13 -7.38
N LEU A 26 14.66 13.05 -8.16
CA LEU A 26 15.64 12.70 -9.19
C LEU A 26 15.76 13.79 -10.27
N GLU A 27 14.64 14.36 -10.71
CA GLU A 27 14.64 15.45 -11.69
C GLU A 27 15.24 16.74 -11.13
N ARG A 28 14.97 17.06 -9.86
CA ARG A 28 15.61 18.19 -9.17
C ARG A 28 17.14 18.05 -9.14
N ARG A 29 17.66 16.82 -9.05
CA ARG A 29 19.10 16.50 -9.12
C ARG A 29 19.66 16.47 -10.55
N GLY A 30 18.84 16.72 -11.57
CA GLY A 30 19.25 16.77 -12.97
C GLY A 30 19.17 15.44 -13.72
N TYR A 31 18.53 14.41 -13.15
CA TYR A 31 18.36 13.11 -13.81
C TYR A 31 17.07 13.03 -14.62
N THR A 32 17.08 12.17 -15.65
CA THR A 32 15.89 11.86 -16.42
C THR A 32 15.15 10.65 -15.83
N ALA A 33 13.86 10.83 -15.52
CA ALA A 33 13.02 9.76 -14.96
C ALA A 33 11.65 9.68 -15.65
N GLU A 34 11.20 8.48 -16.03
CA GLU A 34 9.84 8.20 -16.50
C GLU A 34 9.13 7.24 -15.53
N ILE A 35 7.85 7.49 -15.26
CA ILE A 35 6.96 6.54 -14.56
C ILE A 35 6.11 5.82 -15.61
N HIS A 36 5.99 4.50 -15.50
CA HIS A 36 5.25 3.68 -16.45
C HIS A 36 4.52 2.54 -15.74
N GLN A 37 3.30 2.22 -16.16
CA GLN A 37 2.56 1.13 -15.55
C GLN A 37 3.10 -0.22 -16.03
N LEU A 38 3.27 -1.18 -15.13
CA LEU A 38 3.94 -2.46 -15.39
C LEU A 38 3.32 -3.28 -16.55
N LEU A 39 2.00 -3.26 -16.66
CA LEU A 39 1.19 -3.92 -17.69
C LEU A 39 0.81 -2.99 -18.85
N ASP A 40 1.28 -1.74 -18.90
CA ASP A 40 1.07 -0.89 -20.08
C ASP A 40 1.84 -1.47 -21.29
N ARG A 41 1.42 -1.06 -22.49
CA ARG A 41 2.00 -1.49 -23.76
C ARG A 41 3.52 -1.34 -23.74
N LYS A 42 4.20 -2.37 -24.21
CA LYS A 42 5.67 -2.41 -24.22
C LYS A 42 6.20 -1.41 -25.25
N LYS A 43 7.08 -0.52 -24.80
CA LYS A 43 7.57 0.59 -25.62
C LYS A 43 8.93 0.24 -26.22
N LEU A 44 8.98 0.02 -27.55
CA LEU A 44 10.22 -0.31 -28.29
C LEU A 44 11.37 0.69 -28.06
N LYS A 45 11.05 1.97 -27.77
CA LYS A 45 12.05 2.99 -27.43
C LYS A 45 12.95 2.58 -26.25
N TYR A 46 12.43 1.82 -25.29
CA TYR A 46 13.19 1.37 -24.11
C TYR A 46 14.14 0.20 -24.39
N PHE A 47 14.03 -0.44 -25.54
CA PHE A 47 15.00 -1.45 -25.99
C PHE A 47 16.13 -0.85 -26.83
N THR A 48 15.99 0.42 -27.22
CA THR A 48 16.84 1.07 -28.23
C THR A 48 17.31 2.45 -27.75
N TRP A 49 16.85 3.54 -28.36
CA TRP A 49 17.40 4.88 -28.18
C TRP A 49 17.06 5.57 -26.85
N LYS A 50 16.11 5.01 -26.08
CA LYS A 50 15.70 5.50 -24.76
C LYS A 50 15.80 4.41 -23.69
N LYS A 51 16.75 3.48 -23.84
CA LYS A 51 16.97 2.40 -22.86
C LYS A 51 17.29 2.99 -21.47
N PRO A 52 16.56 2.60 -20.40
CA PRO A 52 16.86 3.06 -19.06
C PRO A 52 18.17 2.44 -18.53
N LYS A 53 18.91 3.23 -17.75
CA LYS A 53 20.12 2.76 -17.06
C LYS A 53 19.78 2.02 -15.76
N VAL A 54 18.72 2.44 -15.07
CA VAL A 54 18.21 1.83 -13.84
C VAL A 54 16.70 1.57 -13.98
N VAL A 55 16.26 0.38 -13.60
CA VAL A 55 14.84 0.02 -13.50
C VAL A 55 14.45 -0.07 -12.04
N VAL A 56 13.40 0.66 -11.67
CA VAL A 56 12.78 0.61 -10.35
C VAL A 56 11.45 -0.12 -10.48
N SER A 57 11.19 -1.13 -9.65
CA SER A 57 9.99 -1.96 -9.71
C SER A 57 9.20 -1.91 -8.39
N SER A 58 7.89 -2.14 -8.47
CA SER A 58 6.97 -2.14 -7.33
C SER A 58 7.13 -3.38 -6.44
N CYS A 59 7.26 -4.55 -7.06
CA CYS A 59 7.39 -5.85 -6.43
C CYS A 59 8.30 -6.75 -7.29
N MET A 60 9.16 -7.57 -6.68
CA MET A 60 10.07 -8.46 -7.42
C MET A 60 10.55 -9.61 -6.54
N TYR A 61 9.75 -10.66 -6.45
CA TYR A 61 10.00 -11.78 -5.53
C TYR A 61 10.81 -12.94 -6.15
N ASP A 62 10.79 -13.09 -7.47
CA ASP A 62 11.42 -14.22 -8.17
C ASP A 62 11.94 -13.89 -9.59
N ASP A 63 12.44 -14.91 -10.28
CA ASP A 63 12.95 -14.85 -11.65
C ASP A 63 11.86 -14.47 -12.67
N GLU A 64 10.61 -14.89 -12.46
CA GLU A 64 9.51 -14.53 -13.35
C GLU A 64 9.17 -13.05 -13.22
N ALA A 65 9.26 -12.48 -12.01
CA ALA A 65 9.15 -11.05 -11.79
C ALA A 65 10.29 -10.29 -12.48
N ILE A 66 11.54 -10.76 -12.44
CA ILE A 66 12.64 -10.16 -13.22
C ILE A 66 12.30 -10.18 -14.72
N ASN A 67 11.85 -11.33 -15.23
CA ASN A 67 11.50 -11.49 -16.64
C ASN A 67 10.35 -10.55 -17.05
N SER A 68 9.29 -10.50 -16.25
CA SER A 68 8.08 -9.71 -16.51
C SER A 68 8.32 -8.21 -16.33
N HIS A 69 9.05 -7.79 -15.29
CA HIS A 69 9.17 -6.39 -14.88
C HIS A 69 10.35 -5.72 -15.55
N VAL A 70 11.47 -6.42 -15.72
CA VAL A 70 12.68 -5.86 -16.33
C VAL A 70 12.77 -6.27 -17.80
N TYR A 71 12.98 -7.57 -18.07
CA TYR A 71 13.35 -8.04 -19.41
C TYR A 71 12.28 -7.71 -20.46
N ASN A 72 11.02 -7.98 -20.17
CA ASN A 72 9.91 -7.72 -21.09
C ASN A 72 9.56 -6.22 -21.24
N ASN A 73 10.13 -5.33 -20.42
CA ASN A 73 9.94 -3.88 -20.54
C ASN A 73 11.12 -3.18 -21.21
N VAL A 74 12.36 -3.64 -20.98
CA VAL A 74 13.58 -2.90 -21.36
C VAL A 74 14.73 -3.79 -21.86
N GLY A 75 14.54 -5.11 -21.92
CA GLY A 75 15.60 -6.09 -22.15
C GLY A 75 16.51 -6.26 -20.93
N VAL A 76 17.75 -6.69 -21.15
CA VAL A 76 18.73 -6.86 -20.05
C VAL A 76 19.10 -5.50 -19.46
N CYS A 77 18.88 -5.35 -18.16
CA CYS A 77 19.31 -4.22 -17.33
C CYS A 77 19.77 -4.77 -15.97
N LYS A 78 21.06 -4.62 -15.65
CA LYS A 78 21.64 -5.19 -14.42
C LYS A 78 21.40 -4.34 -13.16
N LYS A 79 20.96 -3.09 -13.34
CA LYS A 79 20.73 -2.13 -12.26
C LYS A 79 19.24 -2.08 -11.94
N VAL A 80 18.84 -2.93 -11.01
CA VAL A 80 17.43 -3.13 -10.66
C VAL A 80 17.24 -2.86 -9.18
N VAL A 81 16.26 -2.00 -8.86
CA VAL A 81 15.85 -1.70 -7.48
C VAL A 81 14.37 -2.03 -7.34
N ASN A 82 14.01 -2.84 -6.35
CA ASN A 82 12.65 -3.15 -6.00
C ASN A 82 12.26 -2.33 -4.76
N LEU A 83 11.17 -1.58 -4.86
CA LEU A 83 10.62 -0.76 -3.78
C LEU A 83 9.99 -1.62 -2.67
N HIS A 84 9.65 -2.88 -2.98
CA HIS A 84 9.18 -3.87 -2.01
C HIS A 84 8.02 -3.32 -1.17
N TRP A 85 6.91 -3.01 -1.84
CA TRP A 85 5.81 -2.28 -1.21
C TRP A 85 5.08 -3.02 -0.10
N GLU A 86 5.25 -4.33 0.06
CA GLU A 86 4.62 -5.16 1.11
C GLU A 86 5.70 -5.70 2.05
N GLN A 87 5.79 -5.15 3.27
CA GLN A 87 6.81 -5.55 4.25
C GLN A 87 6.24 -5.87 5.62
N MET A 88 4.96 -5.57 5.87
CA MET A 88 4.34 -5.83 7.16
C MET A 88 3.57 -7.14 7.13
N LEU A 89 4.05 -8.10 7.92
CA LEU A 89 3.65 -9.49 7.88
C LEU A 89 3.40 -10.03 9.29
N SER A 90 2.74 -11.18 9.42
CA SER A 90 2.85 -12.01 10.63
C SER A 90 4.19 -12.74 10.67
N ASP A 91 4.57 -13.29 11.81
CA ASP A 91 5.80 -14.08 11.93
C ASP A 91 5.75 -15.37 11.10
N THR A 92 4.60 -16.04 11.03
CA THR A 92 4.36 -17.18 10.10
C THR A 92 4.64 -16.78 8.65
N GLN A 93 4.21 -15.58 8.24
CA GLN A 93 4.48 -15.05 6.91
C GLN A 93 5.95 -14.63 6.73
N GLU A 94 6.61 -14.12 7.76
CA GLU A 94 8.04 -13.79 7.74
C GLU A 94 8.93 -15.03 7.57
N GLU A 95 8.55 -16.17 8.16
CA GLU A 95 9.19 -17.47 7.99
C GLU A 95 8.87 -18.12 6.62
N GLY A 96 7.73 -17.77 6.03
CA GLY A 96 7.26 -18.30 4.77
C GLY A 96 8.12 -17.89 3.56
N ALA A 97 8.27 -18.81 2.61
CA ALA A 97 9.03 -18.53 1.38
C ALA A 97 8.35 -17.51 0.44
N TRP A 98 7.03 -17.30 0.58
CA TRP A 98 6.23 -16.46 -0.32
C TRP A 98 6.59 -14.97 -0.24
N PHE A 99 6.83 -14.46 0.96
CA PHE A 99 7.17 -13.05 1.19
C PHE A 99 8.69 -12.79 1.25
N ASN A 100 9.48 -13.82 0.95
CA ASN A 100 10.92 -13.75 0.85
C ASN A 100 11.35 -13.91 -0.61
N PHE A 101 12.53 -13.39 -0.94
CA PHE A 101 13.03 -13.40 -2.31
C PHE A 101 13.60 -14.77 -2.68
N ASN A 102 13.40 -15.19 -3.94
CA ASN A 102 13.92 -16.44 -4.49
C ASN A 102 14.70 -16.20 -5.79
N GLY A 103 15.56 -17.16 -6.13
CA GLY A 103 16.35 -17.11 -7.37
C GLY A 103 17.21 -15.86 -7.47
N ASN A 104 17.29 -15.29 -8.67
CA ASN A 104 18.04 -14.08 -8.96
C ASN A 104 17.36 -12.81 -8.47
N ALA A 105 16.12 -12.84 -7.98
CA ALA A 105 15.53 -11.66 -7.32
C ALA A 105 16.37 -11.22 -6.12
N LYS A 106 17.10 -12.16 -5.48
CA LYS A 106 18.04 -11.85 -4.40
C LYS A 106 19.23 -10.96 -4.81
N LYS A 107 19.46 -10.82 -6.11
CA LYS A 107 20.55 -10.04 -6.72
C LYS A 107 20.12 -8.63 -7.12
N CYS A 108 18.84 -8.30 -6.99
CA CYS A 108 18.34 -6.93 -7.14
C CYS A 108 18.52 -6.15 -5.83
N GLY A 109 18.54 -4.81 -5.90
CA GLY A 109 18.45 -3.98 -4.69
C GLY A 109 17.04 -4.05 -4.09
N GLN A 110 16.88 -4.73 -2.96
CA GLN A 110 15.62 -4.93 -2.25
C GLN A 110 15.50 -3.92 -1.11
N THR A 111 14.76 -2.83 -1.31
CA THR A 111 14.71 -1.76 -0.31
C THR A 111 13.92 -2.16 0.92
N CYS A 112 14.42 -1.78 2.10
CA CYS A 112 13.81 -2.08 3.39
C CYS A 112 13.28 -0.78 4.02
N TRP A 113 12.07 -0.84 4.56
CA TRP A 113 11.50 0.28 5.33
C TRP A 113 12.21 0.46 6.67
N GLY A 114 12.71 -0.62 7.27
CA GLY A 114 13.42 -0.58 8.55
C GLY A 114 14.48 -1.67 8.67
N LYS A 115 15.21 -1.66 9.79
CA LYS A 115 16.31 -2.59 10.06
C LYS A 115 15.81 -4.01 10.29
N ARG A 116 14.65 -4.21 10.91
CA ARG A 116 14.07 -5.54 11.15
C ARG A 116 13.77 -6.26 9.84
N THR A 117 13.22 -5.56 8.85
CA THR A 117 13.00 -6.15 7.53
C THR A 117 14.32 -6.54 6.87
N ARG A 118 15.36 -5.70 6.98
CA ARG A 118 16.70 -6.03 6.46
C ARG A 118 17.26 -7.29 7.13
N GLU A 119 17.20 -7.36 8.45
CA GLU A 119 17.67 -8.50 9.25
C GLU A 119 16.93 -9.79 8.84
N ARG A 120 15.60 -9.74 8.72
CA ARG A 120 14.77 -10.85 8.23
C ARG A 120 15.22 -11.31 6.84
N LEU A 121 15.38 -10.38 5.90
CA LEU A 121 15.77 -10.70 4.53
C LEU A 121 17.17 -11.34 4.46
N VAL A 122 18.13 -10.83 5.24
CA VAL A 122 19.48 -11.41 5.35
C VAL A 122 19.42 -12.81 5.97
N ALA A 123 18.62 -13.02 7.00
CA ALA A 123 18.39 -14.35 7.59
C ALA A 123 17.81 -15.35 6.58
N HIS A 124 17.05 -14.88 5.58
CA HIS A 124 16.52 -15.67 4.47
C HIS A 124 17.45 -15.72 3.25
N GLY A 125 18.75 -15.46 3.45
CA GLY A 125 19.81 -15.68 2.47
C GLY A 125 19.95 -14.57 1.43
N MET A 126 19.48 -13.36 1.72
CA MET A 126 19.88 -12.16 0.98
C MET A 126 21.30 -11.74 1.37
N ASP A 127 22.07 -11.26 0.39
CA ASP A 127 23.31 -10.55 0.67
C ASP A 127 23.00 -9.16 1.23
N GLU A 128 23.65 -8.76 2.32
CA GLU A 128 23.42 -7.52 3.04
C GLU A 128 23.56 -6.28 2.13
N LYS A 129 24.47 -6.33 1.14
CA LYS A 129 24.67 -5.26 0.16
C LYS A 129 23.43 -5.01 -0.72
N ASN A 130 22.55 -5.99 -0.84
CA ASN A 130 21.32 -5.94 -1.65
C ASN A 130 20.09 -5.57 -0.82
N CYS A 131 20.23 -5.32 0.50
CA CYS A 131 19.12 -4.94 1.38
C CYS A 131 19.31 -3.54 2.01
N PRO A 132 19.34 -2.46 1.21
CA PRO A 132 19.49 -1.11 1.76
C PRO A 132 18.25 -0.68 2.56
N VAL A 133 18.46 -0.07 3.74
CA VAL A 133 17.38 0.58 4.50
C VAL A 133 17.19 1.99 3.97
N THR A 134 16.04 2.27 3.38
CA THR A 134 15.69 3.58 2.81
C THR A 134 14.56 4.26 3.58
N GLY A 135 13.79 3.54 4.38
CA GLY A 135 12.53 4.05 4.92
C GLY A 135 11.35 3.87 3.96
N ALA A 136 10.17 4.16 4.49
CA ALA A 136 8.89 4.05 3.82
C ALA A 136 8.50 5.42 3.21
N VAL A 137 8.65 5.59 1.89
CA VAL A 137 8.44 6.89 1.21
C VAL A 137 7.03 7.47 1.40
N MET A 138 6.01 6.61 1.52
CA MET A 138 4.64 7.03 1.81
C MET A 138 4.49 7.75 3.16
N MET A 139 5.40 7.50 4.11
CA MET A 139 5.39 8.17 5.42
C MET A 139 5.95 9.59 5.34
N ASP A 140 6.68 9.95 4.28
CA ASP A 140 7.28 11.28 4.18
C ASP A 140 6.25 12.39 4.14
N PHE A 141 5.07 12.13 3.58
CA PHE A 141 3.95 13.09 3.53
C PHE A 141 3.41 13.49 4.90
N LEU A 142 3.77 12.77 5.96
CA LEU A 142 3.39 13.05 7.34
C LEU A 142 4.49 13.81 8.11
N ARG A 143 5.64 14.06 7.48
CA ARG A 143 6.73 14.81 8.11
C ARG A 143 6.45 16.31 8.07
N PRO A 144 7.07 17.10 8.96
CA PRO A 144 6.90 18.56 8.99
C PRO A 144 7.19 19.26 7.66
N GLN A 145 8.08 18.70 6.82
CA GLN A 145 8.36 19.27 5.48
C GLN A 145 7.15 19.24 4.53
N PHE A 146 6.11 18.47 4.85
CA PHE A 146 4.87 18.37 4.10
C PHE A 146 3.68 18.99 4.85
N ASP A 147 3.93 19.89 5.81
CA ASP A 147 2.85 20.56 6.54
C ASP A 147 1.86 21.29 5.61
N GLY A 148 0.57 21.04 5.86
CA GLY A 148 -0.53 21.50 5.01
C GLY A 148 -0.61 20.80 3.65
N TYR A 149 0.04 19.64 3.47
CA TYR A 149 -0.24 18.73 2.35
C TYR A 149 -1.63 18.11 2.47
N PHE A 150 -2.02 17.71 3.69
CA PHE A 150 -3.36 17.25 3.99
C PHE A 150 -4.26 18.40 4.41
N LYS A 151 -5.56 18.28 4.12
CA LYS A 151 -6.61 19.18 4.62
C LYS A 151 -6.63 19.11 6.16
N ASN A 152 -6.93 20.21 6.82
CA ASN A 152 -7.16 20.20 8.27
C ASN A 152 -8.60 19.74 8.60
N LYS A 153 -8.87 19.52 9.89
CA LYS A 153 -10.20 19.12 10.41
C LYS A 153 -11.33 19.98 9.86
N ALA A 154 -11.20 21.29 9.98
CA ALA A 154 -12.22 22.25 9.54
C ALA A 154 -12.54 22.12 8.03
N GLN A 155 -11.52 22.00 7.19
CA GLN A 155 -11.69 21.79 5.75
C GLN A 155 -12.39 20.45 5.46
N LEU A 156 -11.98 19.38 6.14
CA LEU A 156 -12.52 18.04 5.93
C LEU A 156 -13.96 17.93 6.43
N CYS A 157 -14.26 18.46 7.62
CA CYS A 157 -15.60 18.52 8.18
C CYS A 157 -16.56 19.28 7.26
N ARG A 158 -16.16 20.45 6.75
CA ARG A 158 -17.00 21.21 5.79
C ARG A 158 -17.26 20.45 4.48
N GLU A 159 -16.28 19.72 3.98
CA GLU A 159 -16.41 18.95 2.73
C GLU A 159 -17.39 17.78 2.87
N PHE A 160 -17.40 17.14 4.05
CA PHE A 160 -18.24 15.96 4.32
C PHE A 160 -19.48 16.25 5.16
N GLY A 161 -19.76 17.52 5.48
CA GLY A 161 -20.94 17.91 6.26
C GLY A 161 -20.89 17.53 7.74
N LEU A 162 -19.68 17.36 8.30
CA LEU A 162 -19.46 17.10 9.72
C LEU A 162 -19.37 18.41 10.52
N ASP A 163 -19.64 18.38 11.81
CA ASP A 163 -19.44 19.53 12.70
C ASP A 163 -17.95 19.65 13.10
N GLU A 164 -17.29 20.73 12.70
CA GLU A 164 -15.88 20.97 13.00
C GLU A 164 -15.60 21.27 14.49
N ASN A 165 -16.63 21.64 15.27
CA ASN A 165 -16.50 21.95 16.70
C ASN A 165 -16.64 20.72 17.60
N LYS A 166 -17.15 19.61 17.06
CA LYS A 166 -17.29 18.34 17.77
C LYS A 166 -16.01 17.55 17.77
N LEU A 167 -15.86 16.61 18.71
CA LEU A 167 -14.74 15.69 18.74
C LEU A 167 -14.82 14.78 17.50
N LEU A 168 -13.76 14.73 16.68
CA LEU A 168 -13.70 13.89 15.49
C LEU A 168 -12.96 12.59 15.81
N MET A 169 -13.71 11.54 16.06
CA MET A 169 -13.20 10.17 16.19
C MET A 169 -13.01 9.54 14.82
N LEU A 170 -11.89 8.85 14.65
CA LEU A 170 -11.58 8.06 13.47
C LEU A 170 -11.45 6.60 13.86
N TYR A 171 -12.22 5.72 13.23
CA TYR A 171 -12.00 4.28 13.32
C TYR A 171 -11.44 3.74 12.01
N ILE A 172 -10.26 3.14 12.06
CA ILE A 172 -9.61 2.50 10.91
C ILE A 172 -9.83 0.98 11.02
N SER A 173 -10.68 0.44 10.16
CA SER A 173 -11.03 -0.97 10.17
C SER A 173 -10.19 -1.79 9.20
N SER A 174 -10.26 -3.12 9.34
CA SER A 174 -9.60 -4.09 8.45
C SER A 174 -10.43 -5.36 8.28
N PHE A 175 -11.77 -5.28 8.35
CA PHE A 175 -12.67 -6.42 8.42
C PHE A 175 -13.02 -7.04 7.05
N GLY A 176 -12.00 -7.27 6.21
CA GLY A 176 -12.19 -7.70 4.82
C GLY A 176 -12.97 -9.00 4.63
N TYR A 177 -13.09 -9.83 5.67
CA TYR A 177 -13.81 -11.11 5.64
C TYR A 177 -15.20 -11.03 6.32
N ALA A 178 -15.52 -9.94 7.02
CA ALA A 178 -16.74 -9.88 7.82
C ALA A 178 -18.02 -9.92 6.96
N SER A 179 -17.96 -9.39 5.75
CA SER A 179 -19.08 -9.37 4.80
C SER A 179 -19.12 -10.58 3.85
N MET A 180 -18.13 -11.48 3.92
CA MET A 180 -18.09 -12.67 3.06
C MET A 180 -19.03 -13.76 3.59
N ASP A 181 -19.75 -14.44 2.70
CA ASP A 181 -20.52 -15.62 3.05
C ASP A 181 -19.63 -16.88 3.18
N GLU A 182 -20.19 -17.98 3.70
CA GLU A 182 -19.42 -19.23 3.89
C GLU A 182 -18.87 -19.81 2.58
N LYS A 183 -19.57 -19.59 1.47
CA LYS A 183 -19.15 -20.08 0.16
C LYS A 183 -17.99 -19.25 -0.38
N GLU A 184 -18.06 -17.93 -0.27
CA GLU A 184 -16.97 -17.02 -0.65
C GLU A 184 -15.71 -17.31 0.16
N VAL A 185 -15.83 -17.57 1.47
CA VAL A 185 -14.71 -17.98 2.32
C VAL A 185 -14.14 -19.33 1.84
N ALA A 186 -14.99 -20.33 1.58
CA ALA A 186 -14.53 -21.63 1.10
C ALA A 186 -13.81 -21.56 -0.27
N GLU A 187 -14.32 -20.74 -1.20
CA GLU A 187 -13.68 -20.51 -2.50
C GLU A 187 -12.33 -19.81 -2.34
N LEU A 188 -12.24 -18.79 -1.49
CA LEU A 188 -10.99 -18.09 -1.20
C LEU A 188 -9.97 -19.01 -0.53
N SER A 189 -10.40 -19.82 0.44
CA SER A 189 -9.56 -20.82 1.10
C SER A 189 -9.00 -21.83 0.10
N GLN A 190 -9.83 -22.32 -0.82
CA GLN A 190 -9.38 -23.24 -1.87
C GLN A 190 -8.36 -22.57 -2.82
N MET A 191 -8.58 -21.30 -3.18
CA MET A 191 -7.69 -20.56 -4.06
C MET A 191 -6.33 -20.25 -3.42
N ALA A 192 -6.32 -19.94 -2.12
CA ALA A 192 -5.10 -19.64 -1.38
C ALA A 192 -4.36 -20.89 -0.90
N GLY A 193 -5.06 -22.02 -0.76
CA GLY A 193 -4.51 -23.22 -0.14
C GLY A 193 -4.39 -23.12 1.39
N GLU A 194 -5.18 -22.26 2.02
CA GLU A 194 -5.15 -21.93 3.45
C GLU A 194 -6.60 -21.80 3.95
N ASP A 195 -6.90 -22.24 5.18
CA ASP A 195 -8.28 -22.19 5.71
C ASP A 195 -8.57 -20.87 6.42
N PHE A 196 -9.33 -19.98 5.78
CA PHE A 196 -9.74 -18.70 6.37
C PHE A 196 -11.03 -18.76 7.20
N THR A 197 -11.59 -19.94 7.47
CA THR A 197 -12.87 -20.06 8.21
C THR A 197 -12.79 -19.44 9.60
N GLY A 198 -11.71 -19.73 10.34
CA GLY A 198 -11.45 -19.12 11.65
C GLY A 198 -11.32 -17.61 11.56
N PHE A 199 -10.46 -17.12 10.67
CA PHE A 199 -10.23 -15.70 10.50
C PHE A 199 -11.48 -14.93 10.07
N ALA A 200 -12.31 -15.50 9.20
CA ALA A 200 -13.60 -14.92 8.82
C ALA A 200 -14.55 -14.79 10.02
N LYS A 201 -14.60 -15.79 10.91
CA LYS A 201 -15.34 -15.70 12.17
C LYS A 201 -14.78 -14.58 13.06
N THR A 202 -13.46 -14.55 13.26
CA THR A 202 -12.78 -13.51 14.05
C THR A 202 -13.08 -12.10 13.52
N ASN A 203 -13.10 -11.91 12.19
CA ASN A 203 -13.48 -10.65 11.55
C ASN A 203 -14.93 -10.25 11.88
N ARG A 204 -15.89 -11.19 11.78
CA ARG A 204 -17.31 -10.92 12.08
C ARG A 204 -17.53 -10.53 13.53
N GLU A 205 -16.97 -11.30 14.46
CA GLU A 205 -17.09 -11.06 15.90
C GLU A 205 -16.36 -9.77 16.32
N SER A 206 -15.16 -9.54 15.76
CA SER A 206 -14.38 -8.33 16.02
C SER A 206 -14.97 -7.07 15.38
N MET A 207 -15.82 -7.20 14.36
CA MET A 207 -16.58 -6.07 13.80
C MET A 207 -17.83 -5.77 14.62
N ALA A 208 -18.55 -6.81 15.05
CA ALA A 208 -19.81 -6.65 15.79
C ALA A 208 -19.61 -5.90 17.11
N ALA A 209 -18.54 -6.22 17.86
CA ALA A 209 -18.29 -5.61 19.17
C ALA A 209 -18.02 -4.08 19.10
N PRO A 210 -17.08 -3.56 18.28
CA PRO A 210 -16.84 -2.13 18.17
C PRO A 210 -18.05 -1.37 17.61
N LEU A 211 -18.81 -1.95 16.68
CA LEU A 211 -20.06 -1.32 16.21
C LEU A 211 -21.09 -1.16 17.34
N ALA A 212 -21.25 -2.18 18.19
CA ALA A 212 -22.10 -2.08 19.37
C ALA A 212 -21.56 -1.04 20.39
N TRP A 213 -20.23 -0.95 20.55
CA TRP A 213 -19.60 0.04 21.41
C TRP A 213 -19.83 1.47 20.88
N PHE A 214 -19.67 1.68 19.58
CA PHE A 214 -19.93 2.97 18.94
C PHE A 214 -21.39 3.37 19.04
N ASP A 215 -22.33 2.44 18.83
CA ASP A 215 -23.75 2.70 18.99
C ASP A 215 -24.09 3.23 20.39
N LYS A 216 -23.62 2.52 21.43
CA LYS A 216 -23.83 2.89 22.83
C LYS A 216 -23.14 4.21 23.19
N TYR A 217 -21.89 4.40 22.75
CA TYR A 217 -21.12 5.59 23.08
C TYR A 217 -21.68 6.84 22.40
N LEU A 218 -21.99 6.78 21.09
CA LEU A 218 -22.50 7.92 20.35
C LEU A 218 -23.91 8.36 20.78
N GLU A 219 -24.68 7.47 21.41
CA GLU A 219 -25.92 7.82 22.10
C GLU A 219 -25.68 8.73 23.30
N ALA A 220 -24.66 8.42 24.11
CA ALA A 220 -24.30 9.19 25.29
C ALA A 220 -23.51 10.46 24.97
N HIS A 221 -22.87 10.51 23.79
CA HIS A 221 -21.92 11.55 23.38
C HIS A 221 -22.30 12.25 22.05
N PRO A 222 -23.41 13.03 22.01
CA PRO A 222 -23.85 13.75 20.80
C PRO A 222 -22.86 14.82 20.30
N GLU A 223 -21.90 15.23 21.15
CA GLU A 223 -20.78 16.13 20.87
C GLU A 223 -19.62 15.47 20.11
N THR A 224 -19.74 14.19 19.75
CA THR A 224 -18.75 13.44 18.99
C THR A 224 -19.26 13.13 17.59
N GLU A 225 -18.40 13.27 16.58
CA GLU A 225 -18.56 12.73 15.22
C GLU A 225 -17.60 11.56 15.03
N LEU A 226 -18.10 10.38 14.65
CA LEU A 226 -17.26 9.21 14.38
C LEU A 226 -17.23 8.89 12.89
N VAL A 227 -16.03 8.91 12.30
CA VAL A 227 -15.79 8.49 10.93
C VAL A 227 -15.21 7.08 10.90
N TYR A 228 -15.99 6.15 10.39
CA TYR A 228 -15.61 4.77 10.12
C TYR A 228 -14.95 4.67 8.74
N ARG A 229 -13.65 4.36 8.73
CA ARG A 229 -12.84 4.12 7.52
C ARG A 229 -12.72 2.63 7.24
N ARG A 230 -13.62 2.16 6.37
CA ARG A 230 -13.61 0.77 5.90
C ARG A 230 -12.39 0.41 5.07
N HIS A 231 -11.87 -0.80 5.21
CA HIS A 231 -10.89 -1.36 4.29
C HIS A 231 -11.48 -1.49 2.87
N PRO A 232 -10.71 -1.35 1.78
CA PRO A 232 -11.22 -1.51 0.43
C PRO A 232 -11.92 -2.85 0.18
N SER A 233 -11.57 -3.91 0.91
CA SER A 233 -12.23 -5.23 0.82
C SER A 233 -13.52 -5.36 1.63
N GLU A 234 -13.87 -4.38 2.47
CA GLU A 234 -15.13 -4.35 3.22
C GLU A 234 -16.28 -3.84 2.33
N TRP A 235 -16.78 -4.72 1.45
CA TRP A 235 -17.88 -4.42 0.55
C TRP A 235 -19.23 -4.71 1.22
N ASN A 236 -20.26 -3.93 0.90
CA ASN A 236 -21.67 -4.20 1.25
C ASN A 236 -21.87 -4.68 2.70
N SER A 237 -21.72 -3.78 3.69
CA SER A 237 -21.90 -4.12 5.10
C SER A 237 -23.24 -3.57 5.62
N PRO A 238 -24.30 -4.39 5.73
CA PRO A 238 -25.58 -3.95 6.29
C PRO A 238 -25.45 -3.39 7.71
N ALA A 239 -24.55 -3.95 8.52
CA ALA A 239 -24.32 -3.48 9.88
C ALA A 239 -23.83 -2.02 9.93
N LEU A 240 -22.99 -1.61 8.98
CA LEU A 240 -22.54 -0.22 8.86
C LEU A 240 -23.67 0.70 8.40
N GLU A 241 -24.47 0.25 7.42
CA GLU A 241 -25.62 1.01 6.91
C GLU A 241 -26.69 1.22 7.99
N GLU A 242 -26.99 0.17 8.76
CA GLU A 242 -27.93 0.23 9.86
C GLU A 242 -27.47 1.17 10.97
N LEU A 243 -26.20 1.11 11.38
CA LEU A 243 -25.68 2.01 12.41
C LEU A 243 -25.67 3.47 11.94
N ALA A 244 -25.26 3.73 10.69
CA ALA A 244 -25.31 5.07 10.10
C ALA A 244 -26.74 5.61 9.99
N ALA A 245 -27.74 4.75 9.77
CA ALA A 245 -29.14 5.14 9.78
C ALA A 245 -29.67 5.43 11.20
N ARG A 246 -29.16 4.73 12.23
CA ARG A 246 -29.57 4.94 13.63
C ARG A 246 -28.91 6.15 14.28
N ARG A 247 -27.66 6.47 13.93
CA ARG A 247 -26.85 7.50 14.58
C ARG A 247 -26.40 8.54 13.55
N SER A 248 -26.93 9.75 13.63
CA SER A 248 -26.59 10.84 12.71
C SER A 248 -25.14 11.33 12.84
N ASN A 249 -24.47 10.97 13.93
CA ASN A 249 -23.07 11.27 14.21
C ASN A 249 -22.12 10.08 13.97
N PHE A 250 -22.58 9.05 13.26
CA PHE A 250 -21.77 7.94 12.76
C PHE A 250 -21.69 8.00 11.23
N HIS A 251 -20.49 8.07 10.67
CA HIS A 251 -20.26 8.33 9.26
C HIS A 251 -19.36 7.27 8.63
N VAL A 252 -19.79 6.68 7.52
CA VAL A 252 -18.96 5.76 6.74
C VAL A 252 -18.44 6.50 5.51
N ILE A 253 -17.18 6.93 5.54
CA ILE A 253 -16.61 7.80 4.49
C ILE A 253 -15.43 7.12 3.81
N PHE A 254 -15.54 6.84 2.51
CA PHE A 254 -14.46 6.21 1.73
C PHE A 254 -13.54 7.19 0.99
N ALA A 255 -14.01 8.43 0.77
CA ALA A 255 -13.26 9.45 0.03
C ALA A 255 -11.99 9.90 0.76
N ASP A 256 -10.98 10.30 -0.01
CA ASP A 256 -9.62 10.62 0.46
C ASP A 256 -8.85 9.45 1.09
N SER A 257 -7.54 9.64 1.28
CA SER A 257 -6.64 8.64 1.88
C SER A 257 -6.85 8.51 3.38
N VAL A 258 -6.47 7.36 3.97
CA VAL A 258 -6.49 7.20 5.43
C VAL A 258 -5.56 8.21 6.14
N ARG A 259 -4.39 8.55 5.56
CA ARG A 259 -3.49 9.61 6.05
C ARG A 259 -4.18 10.96 6.19
N GLN A 260 -5.04 11.31 5.23
CA GLN A 260 -5.85 12.54 5.29
C GLN A 260 -6.76 12.57 6.52
N TRP A 261 -7.41 11.45 6.84
CA TRP A 261 -8.27 11.34 8.02
C TRP A 261 -7.47 11.29 9.31
N ILE A 262 -6.32 10.59 9.34
CA ILE A 262 -5.43 10.53 10.51
C ILE A 262 -4.99 11.93 10.94
N VAL A 263 -4.54 12.76 9.99
CA VAL A 263 -4.08 14.13 10.29
C VAL A 263 -5.20 15.01 10.82
N ALA A 264 -6.44 14.80 10.36
CA ALA A 264 -7.58 15.63 10.73
C ALA A 264 -8.30 15.20 12.02
N ALA A 265 -8.23 13.91 12.39
CA ALA A 265 -8.93 13.37 13.55
C ALA A 265 -8.48 14.03 14.86
N ASP A 266 -9.27 13.95 15.91
CA ASP A 266 -8.82 14.24 17.27
C ASP A 266 -8.40 12.94 17.97
N GLU A 267 -9.21 11.89 17.78
CA GLU A 267 -8.97 10.56 18.34
C GLU A 267 -8.97 9.47 17.27
N ILE A 268 -8.15 8.44 17.48
CA ILE A 268 -7.96 7.38 16.52
C ILE A 268 -8.08 6.02 17.21
N PHE A 269 -8.93 5.18 16.64
CA PHE A 269 -9.11 3.79 17.00
C PHE A 269 -8.77 2.93 15.79
N ILE A 270 -8.14 1.78 16.02
CA ILE A 270 -7.67 0.90 14.95
C ILE A 270 -7.83 -0.55 15.38
N TRP A 271 -8.10 -1.45 14.44
CA TRP A 271 -8.10 -2.89 14.74
C TRP A 271 -6.73 -3.52 14.47
N MET A 272 -6.40 -3.79 13.20
CA MET A 272 -5.17 -4.46 12.80
C MET A 272 -4.71 -3.97 11.42
N SER A 273 -4.49 -2.67 11.27
CA SER A 273 -4.13 -2.03 10.01
C SER A 273 -2.69 -1.52 10.01
N THR A 274 -2.00 -1.65 8.87
CA THR A 274 -0.68 -1.04 8.67
C THR A 274 -0.69 0.49 8.79
N ALA A 275 -1.87 1.12 8.72
CA ALA A 275 -2.08 2.54 9.00
C ALA A 275 -1.65 2.96 10.42
N ILE A 276 -1.44 2.03 11.35
CA ILE A 276 -0.85 2.35 12.67
C ILE A 276 0.52 3.03 12.53
N ALA A 277 1.30 2.67 11.51
CA ALA A 277 2.54 3.36 11.17
C ALA A 277 2.29 4.82 10.77
N GLU A 278 1.24 5.08 9.98
CA GLU A 278 0.86 6.43 9.58
C GLU A 278 0.42 7.28 10.78
N VAL A 279 -0.29 6.69 11.75
CA VAL A 279 -0.64 7.39 13.02
C VAL A 279 0.63 7.84 13.75
N TYR A 280 1.61 6.94 13.90
CA TYR A 280 2.87 7.24 14.56
C TYR A 280 3.70 8.32 13.85
N PHE A 281 3.76 8.25 12.52
CA PHE A 281 4.51 9.22 11.71
C PHE A 281 3.83 10.58 11.65
N ALA A 282 2.49 10.63 11.81
CA ALA A 282 1.74 11.88 11.99
C ALA A 282 1.96 12.53 13.36
N GLY A 283 2.72 11.90 14.28
CA GLY A 283 2.91 12.40 15.63
C GLY A 283 1.67 12.28 16.52
N LYS A 284 0.76 11.36 16.18
CA LYS A 284 -0.49 11.15 16.89
C LYS A 284 -0.47 9.84 17.66
N SER A 285 -1.45 9.69 18.54
CA SER A 285 -1.70 8.45 19.25
C SER A 285 -2.98 7.76 18.80
N CYS A 286 -3.15 6.50 19.16
CA CYS A 286 -4.36 5.72 18.91
C CYS A 286 -4.60 4.65 19.97
N ARG A 287 -5.75 3.99 19.89
CA ARG A 287 -6.09 2.80 20.69
C ARG A 287 -6.39 1.64 19.78
N ILE A 288 -5.89 0.47 20.14
CA ILE A 288 -6.11 -0.75 19.38
C ILE A 288 -7.33 -1.45 19.97
N LEU A 289 -8.45 -1.46 19.24
CA LEU A 289 -9.66 -2.15 19.67
C LEU A 289 -9.55 -3.62 19.28
N ARG A 290 -9.42 -4.51 20.25
CA ARG A 290 -9.20 -5.94 20.04
C ARG A 290 -10.14 -6.79 20.90
N PRO A 291 -11.46 -6.72 20.65
CA PRO A 291 -12.46 -7.42 21.44
C PRO A 291 -12.36 -8.96 21.35
N GLN A 292 -11.83 -9.47 20.24
CA GLN A 292 -11.48 -10.89 20.09
C GLN A 292 -9.98 -11.03 19.83
N PRO A 293 -9.36 -12.14 20.29
CA PRO A 293 -8.02 -12.49 19.84
C PRO A 293 -8.02 -12.73 18.33
N ILE A 294 -6.89 -12.47 17.69
CA ILE A 294 -6.67 -12.80 16.28
C ILE A 294 -5.73 -13.99 16.25
N GLU A 295 -6.00 -14.92 15.35
CA GLU A 295 -5.16 -16.07 15.14
C GLU A 295 -3.74 -15.63 14.78
N HIS A 296 -2.76 -16.30 15.39
CA HIS A 296 -1.35 -15.95 15.35
C HIS A 296 -0.81 -15.77 13.92
N GLU A 297 -1.22 -16.64 12.99
CA GLU A 297 -0.80 -16.60 11.59
C GLU A 297 -1.26 -15.34 10.82
N PHE A 298 -2.29 -14.63 11.32
CA PHE A 298 -2.83 -13.42 10.71
C PHE A 298 -2.48 -12.14 11.50
N ASP A 299 -1.84 -12.25 12.66
CA ASP A 299 -1.49 -11.10 13.50
C ASP A 299 -0.13 -10.51 13.10
N PRO A 300 -0.06 -9.28 12.54
CA PRO A 300 1.20 -8.71 12.10
C PRO A 300 2.13 -8.46 13.28
N VAL A 301 3.42 -8.76 13.08
CA VAL A 301 4.49 -8.65 14.09
C VAL A 301 4.62 -7.27 14.73
N ILE A 302 4.13 -6.20 14.08
CA ILE A 302 4.14 -4.84 14.64
C ILE A 302 3.20 -4.69 15.83
N TYR A 303 2.15 -5.51 15.92
CA TYR A 303 1.18 -5.52 17.00
C TYR A 303 1.65 -6.37 18.20
N ALA A 304 2.71 -7.17 18.06
CA ALA A 304 3.18 -8.05 19.11
C ALA A 304 3.49 -7.27 20.41
N GLY A 305 2.78 -7.59 21.49
CA GLY A 305 2.93 -6.96 22.80
C GLY A 305 2.43 -5.51 22.88
N ALA A 306 1.53 -5.10 21.98
CA ALA A 306 0.86 -3.81 22.04
C ALA A 306 -0.22 -3.75 23.13
N ASP A 307 -0.61 -2.54 23.50
CA ASP A 307 -1.71 -2.31 24.44
C ASP A 307 -3.07 -2.39 23.72
N TYR A 308 -3.95 -3.25 24.23
CA TYR A 308 -5.25 -3.55 23.62
C TYR A 308 -6.42 -3.13 24.50
N VAL A 309 -7.45 -2.59 23.85
CA VAL A 309 -8.76 -2.34 24.44
C VAL A 309 -9.69 -3.49 24.06
N THR A 310 -10.12 -4.26 25.05
CA THR A 310 -10.85 -5.52 24.81
C THR A 310 -12.30 -5.47 25.26
N THR A 311 -12.68 -4.46 26.05
CA THR A 311 -14.03 -4.29 26.59
C THR A 311 -14.62 -2.91 26.31
N TYR A 312 -15.95 -2.81 26.40
CA TYR A 312 -16.64 -1.54 26.29
C TYR A 312 -16.24 -0.57 27.40
N ASP A 313 -16.11 -1.03 28.64
CA ASP A 313 -15.80 -0.16 29.79
C ASP A 313 -14.40 0.45 29.66
N GLU A 314 -13.43 -0.31 29.14
CA GLU A 314 -12.11 0.22 28.77
C GLU A 314 -12.21 1.24 27.64
N PHE A 315 -12.97 0.95 26.58
CA PHE A 315 -13.19 1.86 25.46
C PHE A 315 -13.83 3.17 25.91
N GLU A 316 -14.93 3.13 26.65
CA GLU A 316 -15.68 4.29 27.13
C GLU A 316 -14.81 5.16 28.05
N LYS A 317 -14.05 4.54 28.96
CA LYS A 317 -13.12 5.25 29.85
C LYS A 317 -12.02 5.98 29.08
N LEU A 318 -11.56 5.39 27.99
CA LEU A 318 -10.42 5.87 27.23
C LEU A 318 -10.81 6.85 26.12
N ALA A 319 -12.02 6.73 25.57
CA ALA A 319 -12.57 7.67 24.60
C ALA A 319 -12.72 9.07 25.23
N GLY A 320 -12.23 10.11 24.56
CA GLY A 320 -12.15 11.47 25.10
C GLY A 320 -10.89 11.77 25.92
N SER A 321 -9.96 10.82 26.08
CA SER A 321 -8.75 10.99 26.91
C SER A 321 -7.45 10.93 26.10
N ASP A 322 -6.39 11.54 26.65
CA ASP A 322 -5.04 11.43 26.10
C ASP A 322 -4.58 9.96 26.04
N ALA A 323 -3.88 9.59 24.98
CA ALA A 323 -3.40 8.23 24.77
C ALA A 323 -1.88 8.24 24.55
N GLU A 324 -1.15 7.37 25.25
CA GLU A 324 0.20 6.99 24.81
C GLU A 324 0.09 6.07 23.59
N PHE A 325 1.10 6.09 22.73
CA PHE A 325 1.09 5.26 21.52
C PHE A 325 1.20 3.78 21.92
N PRO A 326 0.32 2.89 21.44
CA PRO A 326 0.13 1.56 22.03
C PRO A 326 1.21 0.55 21.64
N ILE A 327 2.19 0.95 20.83
CA ILE A 327 3.31 0.12 20.39
C ILE A 327 4.62 0.79 20.82
N LYS A 328 5.52 -0.01 21.39
CA LYS A 328 6.85 0.47 21.78
C LYS A 328 7.60 1.07 20.59
N LYS A 329 8.23 2.22 20.80
CA LYS A 329 8.99 2.96 19.80
C LYS A 329 9.99 2.07 19.04
N GLU A 330 10.68 1.20 19.74
CA GLU A 330 11.72 0.33 19.19
C GLU A 330 11.16 -0.74 18.25
N ILE A 331 9.88 -1.11 18.40
CA ILE A 331 9.20 -2.04 17.52
C ILE A 331 8.83 -1.32 16.22
N ILE A 332 8.07 -0.23 16.32
CA ILE A 332 7.58 0.50 15.15
C ILE A 332 8.73 1.10 14.33
N GLU A 333 9.73 1.73 14.97
CA GLU A 333 10.88 2.29 14.26
C GLU A 333 11.85 1.19 13.76
N GLY A 334 11.77 -0.02 14.31
CA GLY A 334 12.48 -1.19 13.80
C GLY A 334 11.99 -1.61 12.41
N TYR A 335 10.69 -1.52 12.16
CA TYR A 335 10.06 -1.81 10.85
C TYR A 335 9.99 -0.58 9.94
N PHE A 336 9.88 0.62 10.50
CA PHE A 336 9.76 1.88 9.77
C PHE A 336 10.83 2.88 10.23
N ASP A 337 11.92 3.00 9.49
CA ASP A 337 13.01 3.93 9.80
C ASP A 337 12.54 5.39 9.77
N LYS A 338 12.52 6.02 10.95
CA LYS A 338 12.17 7.43 11.17
C LYS A 338 13.41 8.32 11.33
N SER A 339 14.47 8.09 10.55
CA SER A 339 15.66 8.98 10.56
C SER A 339 15.33 10.37 9.98
N ASP A 340 16.09 11.39 10.39
CA ASP A 340 15.88 12.83 10.08
C ASP A 340 15.84 13.16 8.58
N THR A 341 16.59 12.42 7.77
CA THR A 341 16.56 12.57 6.31
C THR A 341 15.32 11.87 5.74
N PRO A 342 14.43 12.53 4.98
CA PRO A 342 13.24 11.88 4.40
C PRO A 342 13.58 10.63 3.56
N ALA A 343 12.69 9.64 3.57
CA ALA A 343 12.89 8.39 2.85
C ALA A 343 13.02 8.57 1.33
N TYR A 344 12.32 9.54 0.72
CA TYR A 344 12.41 9.85 -0.70
C TYR A 344 13.79 10.39 -1.10
N VAL A 345 14.46 11.11 -0.19
CA VAL A 345 15.84 11.60 -0.39
C VAL A 345 16.80 10.41 -0.33
N ARG A 346 16.68 9.57 0.70
CA ARG A 346 17.52 8.36 0.84
C ARG A 346 17.31 7.37 -0.30
N MET A 347 16.08 7.25 -0.81
CA MET A 347 15.76 6.48 -2.00
C MET A 347 16.44 7.08 -3.24
N ALA A 348 16.39 8.40 -3.42
CA ALA A 348 17.10 9.06 -4.51
C ALA A 348 18.63 8.91 -4.39
N ASP A 349 19.19 8.94 -3.18
CA ASP A 349 20.61 8.67 -2.93
C ASP A 349 21.00 7.25 -3.34
N LEU A 350 20.20 6.25 -2.95
CA LEU A 350 20.38 4.86 -3.37
C LEU A 350 20.32 4.72 -4.91
N LEU A 351 19.33 5.35 -5.54
CA LEU A 351 19.15 5.27 -7.00
C LEU A 351 20.30 5.96 -7.74
N GLU A 352 20.80 7.08 -7.22
CA GLU A 352 21.97 7.78 -7.74
C GLU A 352 23.25 6.94 -7.60
N ASP A 353 23.44 6.29 -6.45
CA ASP A 353 24.54 5.35 -6.22
C ASP A 353 24.49 4.17 -7.22
N VAL A 354 23.33 3.52 -7.35
CA VAL A 354 23.11 2.44 -8.32
C VAL A 354 23.39 2.91 -9.75
N LEU A 355 23.00 4.14 -10.10
CA LEU A 355 23.27 4.71 -11.42
C LEU A 355 24.76 4.92 -11.66
N LYS A 356 25.51 5.44 -10.69
CA LYS A 356 26.91 5.87 -10.85
C LYS A 356 27.92 4.72 -10.73
N ASN A 357 27.63 3.73 -9.89
CA ASN A 357 28.56 2.65 -9.58
C ASN A 357 28.29 1.38 -10.39
N GLU A 358 29.22 0.41 -10.34
CA GLU A 358 28.98 -0.91 -10.92
C GLU A 358 27.75 -1.58 -10.28
N PRO A 359 27.03 -2.46 -11.00
CA PRO A 359 25.92 -3.21 -10.42
C PRO A 359 26.35 -3.94 -9.14
N ARG A 360 25.54 -3.84 -8.08
CA ARG A 360 25.77 -4.51 -6.80
C ARG A 360 25.87 -6.03 -6.95
N ASP A 361 25.12 -6.56 -7.92
CA ASP A 361 25.10 -7.96 -8.31
C ASP A 361 24.55 -8.08 -9.75
N ASP A 362 24.49 -9.31 -10.29
CA ASP A 362 24.00 -9.58 -11.64
C ASP A 362 22.68 -10.39 -11.62
N PRO A 363 21.51 -9.73 -11.67
CA PRO A 363 20.21 -10.42 -11.70
C PRO A 363 19.98 -11.21 -12.99
N PHE A 364 20.86 -11.09 -14.00
CA PHE A 364 20.83 -11.86 -15.23
C PHE A 364 21.90 -12.96 -15.30
N ALA A 365 22.62 -13.21 -14.20
CA ALA A 365 23.58 -14.31 -14.13
C ALA A 365 22.89 -15.70 -14.23
N PRO A 366 23.57 -16.73 -14.75
CA PRO A 366 23.06 -18.10 -14.72
C PRO A 366 22.64 -18.55 -13.29
N PRO A 367 21.62 -19.41 -13.14
CA PRO A 367 20.94 -20.18 -14.19
C PRO A 367 19.75 -19.48 -14.86
N PHE A 368 19.42 -18.23 -14.47
CA PHE A 368 18.29 -17.49 -15.04
C PHE A 368 18.45 -17.31 -16.55
N LYS A 369 17.40 -17.62 -17.30
CA LYS A 369 17.35 -17.48 -18.75
C LYS A 369 16.17 -16.56 -19.12
N PRO A 370 16.43 -15.27 -19.40
CA PRO A 370 15.37 -14.36 -19.76
C PRO A 370 14.72 -14.79 -21.08
N HIS A 371 13.42 -14.59 -21.20
CA HIS A 371 12.66 -14.97 -22.38
C HIS A 371 11.64 -13.91 -22.74
N PHE A 372 11.53 -13.60 -24.03
CA PHE A 372 10.65 -12.54 -24.49
C PHE A 372 9.23 -13.07 -24.63
N ASN A 373 8.27 -12.46 -23.93
CA ASN A 373 6.89 -12.87 -23.99
C ASN A 373 6.15 -12.16 -25.13
N ALA A 374 6.27 -12.70 -26.34
CA ALA A 374 5.64 -12.15 -27.54
C ALA A 374 4.10 -12.09 -27.42
N LEU A 375 3.49 -13.10 -26.79
CA LEU A 375 2.05 -13.13 -26.55
C LEU A 375 1.61 -11.93 -25.71
N LYS A 376 2.27 -11.69 -24.57
CA LYS A 376 1.99 -10.53 -23.70
C LYS A 376 2.24 -9.22 -24.45
N PHE A 377 3.31 -9.13 -25.25
CA PHE A 377 3.62 -7.94 -26.04
C PHE A 377 2.46 -7.54 -26.97
N PHE A 378 1.93 -8.48 -27.76
CA PHE A 378 0.82 -8.21 -28.70
C PHE A 378 -0.53 -8.13 -28.01
N ALA A 379 -0.79 -8.97 -27.00
CA ALA A 379 -2.03 -8.95 -26.24
C ALA A 379 -2.26 -7.60 -25.55
N LEU A 380 -1.20 -7.03 -24.94
CA LEU A 380 -1.30 -5.73 -24.29
C LEU A 380 -1.68 -4.62 -25.29
N LEU A 381 -1.16 -4.67 -26.53
CA LEU A 381 -1.55 -3.70 -27.55
C LEU A 381 -3.06 -3.76 -27.85
N GLY A 382 -3.58 -4.97 -28.07
CA GLY A 382 -5.01 -5.19 -28.35
C GLY A 382 -5.91 -4.78 -27.19
N ILE A 383 -5.56 -5.18 -25.96
CA ILE A 383 -6.38 -4.91 -24.78
C ILE A 383 -6.36 -3.42 -24.41
N HIS A 384 -5.25 -2.71 -24.61
CA HIS A 384 -5.22 -1.24 -24.47
C HIS A 384 -6.06 -0.54 -25.53
N ALA A 385 -6.10 -1.05 -26.77
CA ALA A 385 -7.00 -0.53 -27.79
C ALA A 385 -8.46 -0.74 -27.39
N MET A 386 -8.81 -1.91 -26.86
CA MET A 386 -10.14 -2.18 -26.31
C MET A 386 -10.50 -1.23 -25.17
N TYR A 387 -9.58 -1.02 -24.21
CA TYR A 387 -9.75 -0.08 -23.09
C TYR A 387 -9.99 1.35 -23.59
N ALA A 388 -9.18 1.83 -24.53
CA ALA A 388 -9.34 3.15 -25.13
C ALA A 388 -10.69 3.33 -25.86
N MET A 389 -11.21 2.26 -26.46
CA MET A 389 -12.53 2.23 -27.11
C MET A 389 -13.69 1.93 -26.14
N LYS A 390 -13.42 1.76 -24.83
CA LYS A 390 -14.39 1.33 -23.81
C LYS A 390 -15.11 0.02 -24.17
N LEU A 391 -14.42 -0.88 -24.89
CA LEU A 391 -14.95 -2.19 -25.28
C LEU A 391 -14.61 -3.22 -24.20
N ASN A 392 -15.60 -3.54 -23.35
CA ASN A 392 -15.42 -4.54 -22.30
C ASN A 392 -15.26 -5.96 -22.90
N PRO A 393 -14.18 -6.71 -22.58
CA PRO A 393 -13.97 -8.08 -23.07
C PRO A 393 -15.13 -9.04 -22.80
N ALA A 394 -15.96 -8.79 -21.80
CA ALA A 394 -17.14 -9.59 -21.47
C ALA A 394 -18.12 -9.75 -22.65
N VAL A 395 -18.14 -8.81 -23.60
CA VAL A 395 -18.96 -8.90 -24.83
C VAL A 395 -18.61 -10.14 -25.66
N PHE A 396 -17.36 -10.61 -25.60
CA PHE A 396 -16.90 -11.79 -26.33
C PHE A 396 -17.15 -13.11 -25.60
N LYS A 397 -17.68 -13.10 -24.38
CA LYS A 397 -17.78 -14.30 -23.52
C LYS A 397 -18.58 -15.45 -24.17
N ARG A 398 -19.58 -15.13 -24.99
CA ARG A 398 -20.39 -16.12 -25.73
C ARG A 398 -19.67 -16.75 -26.92
N ILE A 399 -18.72 -16.03 -27.54
CA ILE A 399 -18.07 -16.45 -28.79
C ILE A 399 -16.67 -17.03 -28.51
N ALA A 400 -15.94 -16.43 -27.57
CA ALA A 400 -14.59 -16.80 -27.20
C ALA A 400 -14.38 -16.65 -25.68
N PRO A 401 -14.92 -17.57 -24.85
CA PRO A 401 -14.89 -17.44 -23.39
C PRO A 401 -13.47 -17.35 -22.82
N LYS A 402 -12.55 -18.20 -23.29
CA LYS A 402 -11.14 -18.18 -22.85
C LYS A 402 -10.44 -16.84 -23.14
N PHE A 403 -10.75 -16.23 -24.30
CA PHE A 403 -10.22 -14.90 -24.63
C PHE A 403 -10.86 -13.83 -23.75
N ALA A 404 -12.18 -13.87 -23.56
CA ALA A 404 -12.90 -12.92 -22.72
C ALA A 404 -12.37 -12.92 -21.27
N ASP A 405 -12.10 -14.09 -20.70
CA ASP A 405 -11.56 -14.22 -19.35
C ASP A 405 -10.13 -13.69 -19.26
N PHE A 406 -9.26 -14.08 -20.21
CA PHE A 406 -7.88 -13.59 -20.28
C PHE A 406 -7.79 -12.07 -20.48
N ALA A 407 -8.51 -11.54 -21.48
CA ALA A 407 -8.54 -10.12 -21.77
C ALA A 407 -9.24 -9.33 -20.67
N GLY A 408 -10.29 -9.89 -20.05
CA GLY A 408 -11.00 -9.31 -18.92
C GLY A 408 -10.10 -9.11 -17.71
N ARG A 409 -9.27 -10.11 -17.38
CA ARG A 409 -8.30 -10.00 -16.28
C ARG A 409 -7.32 -8.83 -16.51
N ILE A 410 -6.70 -8.76 -17.69
CA ILE A 410 -5.76 -7.68 -18.03
C ILE A 410 -6.47 -6.32 -18.10
N TYR A 411 -7.65 -6.25 -18.70
CA TYR A 411 -8.46 -5.04 -18.77
C TYR A 411 -8.76 -4.50 -17.36
N GLY A 412 -9.14 -5.38 -16.43
CA GLY A 412 -9.38 -5.01 -15.03
C GLY A 412 -8.12 -4.48 -14.34
N TYR A 413 -6.93 -5.05 -14.61
CA TYR A 413 -5.68 -4.49 -14.11
C TYR A 413 -5.36 -3.11 -14.71
N ILE A 414 -5.55 -2.94 -16.02
CA ILE A 414 -5.35 -1.64 -16.69
C ILE A 414 -6.27 -0.60 -16.07
N ASP A 415 -7.54 -0.93 -15.85
CA ASP A 415 -8.52 -0.04 -15.25
C ASP A 415 -8.13 0.39 -13.83
N LYS A 416 -7.78 -0.58 -12.97
CA LYS A 416 -7.32 -0.33 -11.59
C LYS A 416 -6.02 0.49 -11.52
N ALA A 417 -5.18 0.39 -12.54
CA ALA A 417 -3.90 1.07 -12.60
C ALA A 417 -3.92 2.35 -13.45
N HIS A 418 -5.09 2.70 -14.01
CA HIS A 418 -5.25 3.89 -14.82
C HIS A 418 -5.22 5.14 -13.94
N ILE A 419 -4.47 6.14 -14.38
CA ILE A 419 -4.48 7.48 -13.80
C ILE A 419 -4.56 8.50 -14.94
N SER A 420 -5.46 9.48 -14.81
CA SER A 420 -5.63 10.49 -15.84
C SER A 420 -4.48 11.50 -15.82
N LYS A 421 -4.18 12.13 -16.96
CA LYS A 421 -3.18 13.21 -17.02
C LYS A 421 -3.53 14.38 -16.08
N ALA A 422 -4.81 14.63 -15.86
CA ALA A 422 -5.28 15.67 -14.96
C ALA A 422 -4.97 15.32 -13.50
N ASP A 423 -5.15 14.07 -13.10
CA ASP A 423 -4.82 13.61 -11.74
C ASP A 423 -3.31 13.59 -11.51
N VAL A 424 -2.53 13.14 -12.50
CA VAL A 424 -1.06 13.25 -12.44
C VAL A 424 -0.61 14.69 -12.25
N LYS A 425 -1.20 15.62 -13.02
CA LYS A 425 -0.90 17.06 -12.89
C LYS A 425 -1.30 17.58 -11.51
N LYS A 426 -2.49 17.24 -11.02
CA LYS A 426 -2.97 17.63 -9.69
C LYS A 426 -2.04 17.14 -8.58
N MET A 427 -1.63 15.87 -8.61
CA MET A 427 -0.68 15.30 -7.65
C MET A 427 0.70 15.97 -7.76
N SER A 428 1.17 16.20 -8.99
CA SER A 428 2.43 16.89 -9.26
C SER A 428 2.41 18.29 -8.66
N ASP A 429 1.43 19.11 -9.03
CA ASP A 429 1.29 20.49 -8.55
C ASP A 429 1.25 20.52 -7.02
N LYS A 430 0.52 19.57 -6.40
CA LYS A 430 0.45 19.45 -4.94
C LYS A 430 1.81 19.14 -4.29
N ILE A 431 2.61 18.26 -4.89
CA ILE A 431 3.97 17.94 -4.43
C ILE A 431 4.92 19.12 -4.67
N PHE A 432 4.92 19.71 -5.85
CA PHE A 432 5.89 20.73 -6.26
C PHE A 432 5.66 22.08 -5.57
N ILE A 433 4.41 22.49 -5.33
CA ILE A 433 4.09 23.72 -4.57
C ILE A 433 4.71 23.68 -3.17
N LYS A 434 4.79 22.50 -2.55
CA LYS A 434 5.28 22.32 -1.18
C LYS A 434 6.80 22.09 -1.08
N ARG A 435 7.50 21.90 -2.21
CA ARG A 435 8.96 21.74 -2.25
C ARG A 435 9.73 23.03 -2.57
N CYS A 436 9.04 24.14 -2.83
CA CYS A 436 9.71 25.45 -2.90
C CYS A 436 10.03 25.95 -1.49
N PRO A 437 11.30 26.09 -1.10
CA PRO A 437 11.67 26.89 0.07
C PRO A 437 11.30 28.37 -0.11
#